data_AF-A0A7S2S7B0-F1
#
_entry.id   AF-A0A7S2S7B0-F1
#
_cell.length_a   1.000
_cell.length_b   1.000
_cell.length_c   1.000
_cell.angle_alpha   90.00
_cell.angle_beta   90.00
_cell.angle_gamma   90.00
#
_symmetry.space_group_name_H-M   'P 1'
#
loop_
_entity.id
_entity.type
_entity.pdbx_description
1 polymer ?
#
loop_
_entity_poly.entity_id
_entity_poly.type
_entity_poly.pdbx_seq_one_letter_code
_entity_poly.pdbx_strand_id
1 'polypeptide(L)'
;MTLHLKSGLKSNTISSQTTPGRTRIRTYRKQDSFSYLPSNLRISKSPPVSSSSVATDTEFSSEVAVKKKKEGRLRRSRKQISKKVAFVNAVLMPNLLRRHKRIEGDNTTPSFPNKQSIPSEEEERDIGKTKETRRSSDLFEVEFQPIPISTTKMASAVNMAMVASGVKSPVSLINIKGEKSDQAFTKVGGKWVMVGAAGTAGLCLTTYALPSHALVDVSSLATTAFAPYVVYQKSELSELGSFREQQNALRETVNQITEENNKLKGNVDRLETSVDQLEEVEKNLSKLANTDNVDRLVSAVKETKKLNKEIKENLEARIAQDIITTVLRCDRDGDLALGKGEMNRLCFRLQSSAGYDFNDKKFRAVVGKPDVAGGYSIGKIMQVIRNLLDDKLSKEENIFELKPQKNMKFEA
;
A
#
# COMPACT_ATOMS: atom_id res chain seq x y z
N MET A 1 -60.59 55.95 26.93
CA MET A 1 -59.52 55.91 25.91
C MET A 1 -59.12 54.47 25.69
N THR A 2 -59.67 53.85 24.66
CA THR A 2 -59.52 52.44 24.31
C THR A 2 -58.54 52.33 23.14
N LEU A 3 -57.40 51.68 23.36
CA LEU A 3 -56.41 51.41 22.30
C LEU A 3 -56.54 49.96 21.83
N HIS A 4 -57.02 49.81 20.59
CA HIS A 4 -57.02 48.57 19.83
C HIS A 4 -55.65 48.39 19.14
N LEU A 5 -54.94 47.30 19.44
CA LEU A 5 -53.78 46.83 18.69
C LEU A 5 -54.23 45.82 17.63
N LYS A 6 -54.07 46.18 16.34
CA LYS A 6 -54.24 45.30 15.19
C LYS A 6 -52.95 44.51 14.95
N SER A 7 -53.03 43.19 14.99
CA SER A 7 -52.00 42.26 14.52
C SER A 7 -52.14 42.06 13.00
N GLY A 8 -51.02 42.23 12.28
CA GLY A 8 -50.91 41.94 10.85
C GLY A 8 -49.80 40.91 10.62
N LEU A 9 -50.19 39.64 10.49
CA LEU A 9 -49.32 38.54 10.06
C LEU A 9 -49.31 38.52 8.52
N LYS A 10 -48.15 38.79 7.91
CA LYS A 10 -47.88 38.50 6.50
C LYS A 10 -47.08 37.21 6.41
N SER A 11 -47.64 36.20 5.73
CA SER A 11 -46.99 34.96 5.35
C SER A 11 -46.04 35.20 4.18
N ASN A 12 -44.78 34.80 4.34
CA ASN A 12 -43.77 34.79 3.27
C ASN A 12 -43.78 33.41 2.59
N THR A 13 -44.22 33.39 1.35
CA THR A 13 -44.14 32.24 0.43
C THR A 13 -42.77 32.23 -0.23
N ILE A 14 -41.92 31.24 0.12
CA ILE A 14 -40.61 31.05 -0.52
C ILE A 14 -40.79 30.13 -1.73
N SER A 15 -40.67 30.71 -2.92
CA SER A 15 -40.57 30.02 -4.20
C SER A 15 -39.10 29.69 -4.49
N SER A 16 -38.74 28.41 -4.52
CA SER A 16 -37.42 27.94 -4.91
C SER A 16 -37.35 27.72 -6.42
N GLN A 17 -36.70 28.64 -7.14
CA GLN A 17 -36.30 28.45 -8.53
C GLN A 17 -34.95 27.73 -8.60
N THR A 18 -34.98 26.52 -9.15
CA THR A 18 -33.82 25.73 -9.58
C THR A 18 -33.20 26.32 -10.84
N THR A 19 -31.89 26.63 -10.80
CA THR A 19 -31.06 26.95 -11.97
C THR A 19 -30.06 25.81 -12.23
N PRO A 20 -29.94 25.28 -13.46
CA PRO A 20 -28.91 24.30 -13.78
C PRO A 20 -27.57 24.97 -14.10
N GLY A 21 -26.55 24.67 -13.30
CA GLY A 21 -25.16 25.11 -13.47
C GLY A 21 -24.49 24.43 -14.66
N ARG A 22 -24.06 25.24 -15.63
CA ARG A 22 -23.36 24.85 -16.86
C ARG A 22 -21.85 24.73 -16.59
N THR A 23 -21.34 23.51 -16.47
CA THR A 23 -19.92 23.21 -16.28
C THR A 23 -19.14 23.49 -17.57
N ARG A 24 -18.28 24.52 -17.56
CA ARG A 24 -17.27 24.78 -18.60
C ARG A 24 -16.08 23.84 -18.42
N ILE A 25 -15.87 22.95 -19.37
CA ILE A 25 -14.64 22.15 -19.50
C ILE A 25 -13.50 23.09 -19.90
N ARG A 26 -12.54 23.33 -18.99
CA ARG A 26 -11.25 23.95 -19.31
C ARG A 26 -10.29 22.87 -19.80
N THR A 27 -9.97 22.91 -21.09
CA THR A 27 -8.88 22.14 -21.67
C THR A 27 -7.54 22.77 -21.27
N TYR A 28 -6.71 22.00 -20.57
CA TYR A 28 -5.34 22.41 -20.25
C TYR A 28 -4.45 22.20 -21.49
N ARG A 29 -3.95 23.33 -22.00
CA ARG A 29 -2.98 23.43 -23.10
C ARG A 29 -1.62 22.93 -22.61
N LYS A 30 -1.07 21.92 -23.30
CA LYS A 30 0.32 21.46 -23.17
C LYS A 30 1.26 22.67 -23.20
N GLN A 31 2.05 22.85 -22.14
CA GLN A 31 3.22 23.72 -22.15
C GLN A 31 4.43 22.87 -22.52
N ASP A 32 5.15 23.36 -23.52
CA ASP A 32 6.35 22.77 -24.08
C ASP A 32 7.48 22.75 -23.06
N SER A 33 8.16 21.60 -23.02
CA SER A 33 9.37 21.34 -22.26
C SER A 33 10.52 22.25 -22.69
N PHE A 34 10.86 23.20 -21.81
CA PHE A 34 12.10 23.96 -21.83
C PHE A 34 13.29 23.04 -21.54
N SER A 35 14.25 22.97 -22.47
CA SER A 35 15.57 22.37 -22.27
C SER A 35 16.58 23.48 -22.00
N TYR A 36 17.04 23.58 -20.75
CA TYR A 36 18.23 24.35 -20.40
C TYR A 36 19.29 23.37 -19.88
N LEU A 37 20.32 23.14 -20.71
CA LEU A 37 21.61 22.61 -20.28
C LEU A 37 22.51 23.79 -19.97
N PRO A 38 23.04 23.95 -18.75
CA PRO A 38 24.18 24.82 -18.53
C PRO A 38 25.47 24.09 -18.92
N SER A 39 25.98 24.45 -20.10
CA SER A 39 27.41 24.41 -20.40
C SER A 39 28.14 25.30 -19.39
N ASN A 40 29.18 24.80 -18.72
CA ASN A 40 30.39 25.50 -18.25
C ASN A 40 30.92 24.91 -16.93
N LEU A 41 31.83 23.94 -17.04
CA LEU A 41 32.82 23.65 -16.00
C LEU A 41 34.20 23.65 -16.66
N ARG A 42 34.79 24.85 -16.67
CA ARG A 42 36.22 25.09 -16.88
C ARG A 42 36.97 24.46 -15.72
N ILE A 43 37.70 23.38 -15.98
CA ILE A 43 38.69 22.84 -15.06
C ILE A 43 39.91 23.77 -15.11
N SER A 44 40.16 24.46 -13.99
CA SER A 44 41.34 25.28 -13.79
C SER A 44 42.57 24.37 -13.63
N LYS A 45 43.67 24.79 -14.27
CA LYS A 45 45.00 24.20 -14.12
C LYS A 45 45.55 24.57 -12.75
N SER A 46 45.98 23.59 -11.96
CA SER A 46 46.85 23.76 -10.80
C SER A 46 48.32 23.47 -11.16
N PRO A 47 49.29 24.05 -10.42
CA PRO A 47 50.71 24.10 -10.80
C PRO A 47 51.51 22.82 -10.44
N PRO A 48 52.73 22.66 -10.98
CA PRO A 48 53.50 21.42 -10.86
C PRO A 48 54.18 21.30 -9.49
N VAL A 49 54.04 20.12 -8.88
CA VAL A 49 54.83 19.71 -7.72
C VAL A 49 55.97 18.83 -8.20
N SER A 50 57.18 19.25 -7.81
CA SER A 50 58.45 18.54 -7.99
C SER A 50 58.61 17.41 -6.97
N SER A 51 58.91 16.20 -7.44
CA SER A 51 59.67 15.12 -6.76
C SER A 51 59.87 13.99 -7.79
N SER A 52 61.07 13.79 -8.31
CA SER A 52 62.16 12.98 -7.73
C SER A 52 61.86 11.48 -7.64
N SER A 53 62.62 10.75 -8.47
CA SER A 53 63.24 9.45 -8.22
C SER A 53 62.41 8.15 -8.25
N VAL A 54 62.74 7.37 -9.29
CA VAL A 54 63.29 5.99 -9.24
C VAL A 54 62.31 4.81 -9.38
N ALA A 55 62.42 4.18 -10.56
CA ALA A 55 62.33 2.76 -10.90
C ALA A 55 61.07 1.95 -10.52
N THR A 56 60.30 1.52 -11.53
CA THR A 56 60.37 0.16 -12.13
C THR A 56 59.41 0.09 -13.33
N ASP A 57 59.88 0.44 -14.52
CA ASP A 57 59.15 0.34 -15.79
C ASP A 57 59.34 -1.04 -16.43
N THR A 58 58.67 -2.07 -15.91
CA THR A 58 58.57 -3.36 -16.64
C THR A 58 57.21 -4.06 -16.56
N GLU A 59 56.31 -3.69 -15.65
CA GLU A 59 55.05 -4.46 -15.48
C GLU A 59 53.83 -3.89 -16.23
N PHE A 60 53.81 -2.60 -16.56
CA PHE A 60 52.62 -1.94 -17.13
C PHE A 60 52.33 -2.27 -18.61
N SER A 61 53.31 -2.79 -19.35
CA SER A 61 53.15 -3.16 -20.77
C SER A 61 52.40 -4.48 -20.99
N SER A 62 52.40 -5.38 -20.00
CA SER A 62 51.74 -6.68 -20.11
C SER A 62 50.21 -6.58 -19.96
N GLU A 63 49.73 -5.68 -19.10
CA GLU A 63 48.31 -5.55 -18.79
C GLU A 63 47.51 -4.87 -19.93
N VAL A 64 48.13 -3.91 -20.62
CA VAL A 64 47.54 -3.27 -21.80
C VAL A 64 47.39 -4.24 -22.98
N ALA A 65 48.33 -5.19 -23.12
CA ALA A 65 48.27 -6.22 -24.16
C ALA A 65 47.14 -7.24 -23.91
N VAL A 66 46.91 -7.61 -22.64
CA VAL A 66 45.81 -8.52 -22.26
C VAL A 66 44.44 -7.87 -22.49
N LYS A 67 44.30 -6.57 -22.19
CA LYS A 67 43.05 -5.83 -22.38
C LYS A 67 42.66 -5.72 -23.86
N LYS A 68 43.61 -5.42 -24.76
CA LYS A 68 43.37 -5.38 -26.21
C LYS A 68 42.98 -6.74 -26.79
N LYS A 69 43.56 -7.85 -26.29
CA LYS A 69 43.22 -9.21 -26.72
C LYS A 69 41.80 -9.62 -26.31
N LYS A 70 41.35 -9.16 -25.14
CA LYS A 70 39.98 -9.42 -24.62
C LYS A 70 38.92 -8.67 -25.41
N GLU A 71 39.17 -7.40 -25.78
CA GLU A 71 38.25 -6.62 -26.63
C GLU A 71 38.11 -7.20 -28.04
N GLY A 72 39.20 -7.73 -28.62
CA GLY A 72 39.18 -8.41 -29.92
C GLY A 72 38.26 -9.64 -29.94
N ARG A 73 38.27 -10.45 -28.87
CA ARG A 73 37.38 -11.61 -28.72
C ARG A 73 35.91 -11.20 -28.58
N LEU A 74 35.64 -10.13 -27.82
CA LEU A 74 34.28 -9.62 -27.63
C LEU A 74 33.66 -9.12 -28.93
N ARG A 75 34.45 -8.44 -29.77
CA ARG A 75 34.01 -7.97 -31.10
C ARG A 75 33.69 -9.12 -32.06
N ARG A 76 34.45 -10.23 -32.03
CA ARG A 76 34.16 -11.42 -32.85
C ARG A 76 32.88 -12.13 -32.39
N SER A 77 32.66 -12.24 -31.08
CA SER A 77 31.44 -12.84 -30.51
C SER A 77 30.19 -12.03 -30.90
N ARG A 78 30.24 -10.68 -30.79
CA ARG A 78 29.12 -9.81 -31.21
C ARG A 78 28.77 -9.96 -32.68
N LYS A 79 29.77 -10.10 -33.57
CA LYS A 79 29.52 -10.36 -35.00
C LYS A 79 28.86 -11.70 -35.25
N GLN A 80 29.21 -12.76 -34.50
CA GLN A 80 28.55 -14.06 -34.65
C GLN A 80 27.11 -14.05 -34.13
N ILE A 81 26.85 -13.37 -33.00
CA ILE A 81 25.50 -13.22 -32.46
C ILE A 81 24.61 -12.43 -33.43
N SER A 82 25.11 -11.31 -33.97
CA SER A 82 24.38 -10.51 -34.96
C SER A 82 24.04 -11.32 -36.22
N LYS A 83 24.95 -12.16 -36.72
CA LYS A 83 24.66 -13.07 -37.85
C LYS A 83 23.59 -14.10 -37.52
N LYS A 84 23.60 -14.69 -36.32
CA LYS A 84 22.57 -15.64 -35.88
C LYS A 84 21.20 -14.99 -35.74
N VAL A 85 21.13 -13.78 -35.17
CA VAL A 85 19.88 -13.02 -35.05
C VAL A 85 19.33 -12.65 -36.43
N ALA A 86 20.19 -12.21 -37.35
CA ALA A 86 19.78 -11.93 -38.73
C ALA A 86 19.24 -13.18 -39.44
N PHE A 87 19.87 -14.35 -39.24
CA PHE A 87 19.41 -15.62 -39.81
C PHE A 87 18.04 -16.04 -39.24
N VAL A 88 17.84 -15.93 -37.92
CA VAL A 88 16.54 -16.25 -37.29
C VAL A 88 15.45 -15.33 -37.82
N ASN A 89 15.70 -14.02 -37.92
CA ASN A 89 14.71 -13.09 -38.48
C ASN A 89 14.43 -13.35 -39.96
N ALA A 90 15.44 -13.68 -40.77
CA ALA A 90 15.26 -13.91 -42.20
C ALA A 90 14.56 -15.24 -42.51
N VAL A 91 14.80 -16.30 -41.72
CA VAL A 91 14.31 -17.66 -42.03
C VAL A 91 13.05 -18.01 -41.25
N LEU A 92 12.95 -17.59 -39.99
CA LEU A 92 11.87 -18.04 -39.10
C LEU A 92 10.62 -17.14 -39.22
N MET A 93 10.79 -15.82 -39.30
CA MET A 93 9.66 -14.88 -39.30
C MET A 93 8.72 -15.02 -40.51
N PRO A 94 9.20 -15.24 -41.75
CA PRO A 94 8.30 -15.40 -42.90
C PRO A 94 7.42 -16.66 -42.80
N ASN A 95 7.92 -17.72 -42.16
CA ASN A 95 7.19 -18.98 -41.99
C ASN A 95 6.12 -18.91 -40.90
N LEU A 96 6.37 -18.14 -39.82
CA LEU A 96 5.38 -17.90 -38.77
C LEU A 96 4.20 -17.04 -39.29
N LEU A 97 4.51 -16.02 -40.08
CA LEU A 97 3.49 -15.18 -40.73
C LEU A 97 2.63 -15.94 -41.73
N ARG A 98 3.21 -16.92 -42.47
CA ARG A 98 2.42 -17.80 -43.36
C ARG A 98 1.52 -18.78 -42.61
N ARG A 99 1.92 -19.24 -41.42
CA ARG A 99 1.06 -20.14 -40.61
C ARG A 99 -0.13 -19.40 -40.01
N HIS A 100 0.04 -18.15 -39.55
CA HIS A 100 -1.07 -17.37 -39.02
C HIS A 100 -2.14 -17.05 -40.09
N LYS A 101 -1.73 -16.74 -41.32
CA LYS A 101 -2.66 -16.49 -42.42
C LYS A 101 -3.48 -17.70 -42.87
N ARG A 102 -3.10 -18.92 -42.48
CA ARG A 102 -3.83 -20.15 -42.81
C ARG A 102 -4.93 -20.49 -41.80
N ILE A 103 -4.92 -19.87 -40.63
CA ILE A 103 -5.88 -20.15 -39.55
C ILE A 103 -7.12 -19.24 -39.63
N GLU A 104 -7.03 -18.09 -40.31
CA GLU A 104 -8.17 -17.16 -40.49
C GLU A 104 -9.06 -17.49 -41.70
N GLY A 105 -8.82 -18.61 -42.41
CA GLY A 105 -9.51 -18.95 -43.66
C GLY A 105 -10.75 -19.84 -43.53
N ASP A 106 -10.94 -20.57 -42.42
CA ASP A 106 -12.01 -21.56 -42.27
C ASP A 106 -12.99 -21.16 -41.16
N ASN A 107 -13.75 -20.08 -41.39
CA ASN A 107 -14.99 -19.81 -40.66
C ASN A 107 -16.16 -20.46 -41.41
N THR A 108 -16.25 -21.79 -41.33
CA THR A 108 -17.50 -22.52 -41.56
C THR A 108 -17.99 -23.06 -40.21
N THR A 109 -19.00 -22.40 -39.67
CA THR A 109 -19.77 -22.84 -38.50
C THR A 109 -20.23 -24.30 -38.65
N PRO A 110 -19.84 -25.21 -37.75
CA PRO A 110 -20.44 -26.54 -37.72
C PRO A 110 -21.84 -26.43 -37.10
N SER A 111 -22.86 -26.70 -37.92
CA SER A 111 -24.22 -26.95 -37.46
C SER A 111 -24.28 -28.28 -36.73
N PHE A 112 -24.65 -28.25 -35.45
CA PHE A 112 -24.92 -29.47 -34.68
C PHE A 112 -26.26 -30.08 -35.10
N PRO A 113 -26.32 -31.41 -35.28
CA PRO A 113 -27.57 -32.09 -35.62
C PRO A 113 -28.48 -32.24 -34.40
N ASN A 114 -29.74 -31.96 -34.68
CA ASN A 114 -30.96 -32.20 -33.92
C ASN A 114 -30.96 -33.58 -33.23
N LYS A 115 -31.04 -33.62 -31.90
CA LYS A 115 -31.18 -34.87 -31.13
C LYS A 115 -32.64 -35.33 -31.14
N GLN A 116 -32.82 -36.50 -31.75
CA GLN A 116 -34.01 -37.33 -31.69
C GLN A 116 -34.29 -37.83 -30.27
N SER A 117 -35.58 -37.87 -29.98
CA SER A 117 -36.33 -38.63 -28.97
C SER A 117 -35.89 -40.10 -28.82
N ILE A 118 -36.09 -40.68 -27.61
CA ILE A 118 -36.38 -42.11 -27.25
C ILE A 118 -36.14 -42.30 -25.71
N PRO A 119 -36.85 -43.16 -24.95
CA PRO A 119 -38.25 -43.10 -24.54
C PRO A 119 -38.42 -43.28 -22.99
N SER A 120 -39.65 -43.46 -22.55
CA SER A 120 -40.16 -43.82 -21.22
C SER A 120 -39.85 -45.25 -20.76
N GLU A 121 -39.65 -45.45 -19.45
CA GLU A 121 -39.97 -46.62 -18.58
C GLU A 121 -39.40 -46.29 -17.18
N GLU A 122 -40.19 -45.95 -16.16
CA GLU A 122 -41.08 -46.78 -15.34
C GLU A 122 -40.32 -47.88 -14.57
N GLU A 123 -39.88 -47.57 -13.34
CA GLU A 123 -39.79 -48.59 -12.29
C GLU A 123 -39.93 -47.95 -10.91
N GLU A 124 -40.99 -48.38 -10.21
CA GLU A 124 -41.32 -48.08 -8.83
C GLU A 124 -40.20 -48.51 -7.87
N ARG A 125 -39.93 -47.70 -6.85
CA ARG A 125 -39.73 -48.28 -5.52
C ARG A 125 -40.17 -47.34 -4.41
N ASP A 126 -41.22 -47.82 -3.79
CA ASP A 126 -41.90 -47.38 -2.59
C ASP A 126 -40.99 -47.42 -1.35
N ILE A 127 -41.44 -46.71 -0.30
CA ILE A 127 -41.16 -46.86 1.16
C ILE A 127 -40.93 -45.50 1.82
N GLY A 128 -41.86 -45.14 2.72
CA GLY A 128 -41.47 -44.51 3.98
C GLY A 128 -42.16 -43.20 4.37
N LYS A 129 -43.50 -43.20 4.49
CA LYS A 129 -44.21 -42.19 5.30
C LYS A 129 -43.87 -42.36 6.78
N THR A 130 -43.29 -41.34 7.42
CA THR A 130 -43.47 -41.13 8.87
C THR A 130 -43.47 -39.65 9.26
N LYS A 131 -44.66 -39.21 9.68
CA LYS A 131 -44.97 -38.38 10.86
C LYS A 131 -44.27 -37.03 11.03
N GLU A 132 -45.01 -36.03 10.58
CA GLU A 132 -45.48 -34.90 11.39
C GLU A 132 -45.08 -34.94 12.89
N THR A 133 -44.21 -34.02 13.30
CA THR A 133 -44.14 -33.55 14.68
C THR A 133 -43.92 -32.04 14.68
N ARG A 134 -45.04 -31.32 14.86
CA ARG A 134 -45.03 -29.96 15.37
C ARG A 134 -44.36 -29.99 16.75
N ARG A 135 -43.20 -29.36 16.88
CA ARG A 135 -42.70 -28.90 18.18
C ARG A 135 -42.20 -27.48 18.05
N SER A 136 -42.93 -26.63 18.76
CA SER A 136 -42.56 -25.31 19.23
C SER A 136 -41.11 -25.25 19.68
N SER A 137 -40.41 -24.21 19.24
CA SER A 137 -39.18 -23.73 19.87
C SER A 137 -39.21 -22.21 19.80
N ASP A 138 -39.80 -21.64 20.85
CA ASP A 138 -39.24 -20.57 21.67
C ASP A 138 -38.51 -19.43 20.96
N LEU A 139 -39.14 -18.25 21.09
CA LEU A 139 -38.49 -16.96 21.04
C LEU A 139 -37.17 -17.00 21.84
N PHE A 140 -36.05 -17.00 21.12
CA PHE A 140 -34.79 -16.50 21.66
C PHE A 140 -34.76 -14.99 21.44
N GLU A 141 -35.25 -14.26 22.44
CA GLU A 141 -35.00 -12.84 22.59
C GLU A 141 -33.52 -12.69 22.98
N VAL A 142 -32.65 -12.54 21.98
CA VAL A 142 -31.24 -12.22 22.19
C VAL A 142 -31.16 -10.74 22.58
N GLU A 143 -31.21 -10.49 23.88
CA GLU A 143 -30.89 -9.21 24.48
C GLU A 143 -29.41 -8.91 24.23
N PHE A 144 -29.13 -8.16 23.15
CA PHE A 144 -27.80 -7.63 22.88
C PHE A 144 -27.48 -6.56 23.93
N GLN A 145 -26.73 -6.95 24.96
CA GLN A 145 -26.09 -5.97 25.83
C GLN A 145 -25.00 -5.23 25.03
N PRO A 146 -25.03 -3.89 24.96
CA PRO A 146 -24.01 -3.13 24.26
C PRO A 146 -22.70 -3.24 25.02
N ILE A 147 -21.75 -3.99 24.46
CA ILE A 147 -20.36 -3.97 24.93
C ILE A 147 -19.81 -2.56 24.65
N PRO A 148 -19.30 -1.81 25.65
CA PRO A 148 -18.66 -0.53 25.42
C PRO A 148 -17.30 -0.78 24.76
N ILE A 149 -17.28 -0.93 23.44
CA ILE A 149 -16.03 -1.07 22.70
C ILE A 149 -15.43 0.31 22.54
N SER A 150 -14.30 0.54 23.22
CA SER A 150 -13.46 1.73 23.12
C SER A 150 -13.09 2.00 21.65
N THR A 151 -13.83 2.90 21.01
CA THR A 151 -13.73 3.25 19.57
C THR A 151 -12.31 3.66 19.15
N THR A 152 -11.51 4.15 20.08
CA THR A 152 -10.10 4.53 19.88
C THR A 152 -9.18 3.35 19.57
N LYS A 153 -9.41 2.16 20.14
CA LYS A 153 -8.56 0.99 19.89
C LYS A 153 -8.86 0.34 18.55
N MET A 154 -10.12 0.32 18.12
CA MET A 154 -10.50 -0.18 16.80
C MET A 154 -10.03 0.75 15.68
N ALA A 155 -10.13 2.08 15.86
CA ALA A 155 -9.63 3.03 14.87
C ALA A 155 -8.11 2.88 14.64
N SER A 156 -7.34 2.65 15.70
CA SER A 156 -5.89 2.39 15.63
C SER A 156 -5.56 1.05 14.93
N ALA A 157 -6.28 -0.02 15.28
CA ALA A 157 -6.06 -1.34 14.68
C ALA A 157 -6.45 -1.38 13.19
N VAL A 158 -7.52 -0.69 12.81
CA VAL A 158 -7.95 -0.58 11.39
C VAL A 158 -6.98 0.28 10.59
N ASN A 159 -6.47 1.39 11.15
CA ASN A 159 -5.44 2.19 10.47
C ASN A 159 -4.13 1.41 10.29
N MET A 160 -3.69 0.63 11.28
CA MET A 160 -2.50 -0.22 11.11
C MET A 160 -2.71 -1.31 10.06
N ALA A 161 -3.89 -1.95 10.03
CA ALA A 161 -4.21 -2.98 9.04
C ALA A 161 -4.32 -2.42 7.61
N MET A 162 -4.85 -1.20 7.43
CA MET A 162 -4.92 -0.51 6.13
C MET A 162 -3.57 0.04 5.66
N VAL A 163 -2.72 0.55 6.56
CA VAL A 163 -1.36 0.97 6.20
C VAL A 163 -0.50 -0.24 5.77
N ALA A 164 -0.72 -1.40 6.38
CA ALA A 164 -0.04 -2.64 6.01
C ALA A 164 -0.47 -3.21 4.65
N SER A 165 -1.67 -2.90 4.14
CA SER A 165 -2.18 -3.43 2.87
C SER A 165 -1.78 -2.60 1.65
N GLY A 166 -1.09 -1.46 1.80
CA GLY A 166 -0.59 -0.66 0.69
C GLY A 166 -1.67 0.03 -0.15
N VAL A 167 -2.94 -0.03 0.29
CA VAL A 167 -4.04 0.75 -0.28
C VAL A 167 -3.74 2.21 0.06
N LYS A 168 -3.49 3.04 -0.97
CA LYS A 168 -3.43 4.50 -0.81
C LYS A 168 -4.77 4.92 -0.21
N SER A 169 -4.80 5.21 1.09
CA SER A 169 -5.99 5.67 1.80
C SER A 169 -6.65 6.81 1.01
N PRO A 170 -7.85 6.62 0.41
CA PRO A 170 -8.53 7.72 -0.29
C PRO A 170 -9.08 8.78 0.68
N VAL A 171 -8.91 8.58 1.99
CA VAL A 171 -9.33 9.54 3.00
C VAL A 171 -8.14 9.85 3.91
N SER A 172 -7.51 11.00 3.68
CA SER A 172 -6.64 11.61 4.67
C SER A 172 -7.47 12.01 5.89
N LEU A 173 -7.77 11.04 6.77
CA LEU A 173 -8.29 11.30 8.12
C LEU A 173 -7.30 12.13 8.97
N ILE A 174 -6.11 12.42 8.43
CA ILE A 174 -5.03 13.17 9.08
C ILE A 174 -5.25 14.69 9.05
N ASN A 175 -6.22 15.21 8.29
CA ASN A 175 -6.60 16.63 8.36
C ASN A 175 -7.99 16.83 8.98
N ILE A 176 -8.32 16.05 10.02
CA ILE A 176 -9.36 16.47 10.94
C ILE A 176 -8.80 17.70 11.66
N LYS A 177 -9.28 18.87 11.25
CA LYS A 177 -8.99 20.21 11.80
C LYS A 177 -9.39 20.36 13.29
N GLY A 178 -9.59 19.25 14.01
CA GLY A 178 -9.97 19.16 15.42
C GLY A 178 -8.80 18.89 16.38
N GLU A 179 -7.62 18.43 15.92
CA GLU A 179 -6.49 18.19 16.84
C GLU A 179 -5.97 19.50 17.46
N LYS A 180 -6.15 20.63 16.77
CA LYS A 180 -5.79 21.96 17.29
C LYS A 180 -6.85 22.57 18.21
N SER A 181 -8.15 22.23 18.06
CA SER A 181 -9.19 22.69 18.98
C SER A 181 -9.15 21.93 20.30
N ASP A 182 -8.87 20.62 20.26
CA ASP A 182 -8.78 19.79 21.48
C ASP A 182 -7.58 20.16 22.37
N GLN A 183 -6.47 20.63 21.79
CA GLN A 183 -5.32 21.13 22.56
C GLN A 183 -5.55 22.51 23.19
N ALA A 184 -6.42 23.34 22.61
CA ALA A 184 -6.81 24.61 23.22
C ALA A 184 -7.78 24.39 24.39
N PHE A 185 -8.72 23.45 24.24
CA PHE A 185 -9.71 23.11 25.27
C PHE A 185 -9.11 22.39 26.50
N THR A 186 -8.08 21.57 26.31
CA THR A 186 -7.44 20.83 27.42
C THR A 186 -6.46 21.65 28.25
N LYS A 187 -6.00 22.82 27.75
CA LYS A 187 -5.09 23.72 28.49
C LYS A 187 -5.80 24.58 29.53
N VAL A 188 -7.06 24.93 29.33
CA VAL A 188 -7.88 25.54 30.38
C VAL A 188 -8.35 24.40 31.28
N GLY A 189 -7.48 24.02 32.24
CA GLY A 189 -7.62 22.78 33.00
C GLY A 189 -9.05 22.57 33.53
N GLY A 190 -9.66 21.44 33.18
CA GLY A 190 -11.07 21.12 33.53
C GLY A 190 -11.40 21.21 35.01
N LYS A 191 -10.39 21.30 35.89
CA LYS A 191 -10.54 21.65 37.30
C LYS A 191 -11.20 23.02 37.51
N TRP A 192 -10.88 24.05 36.73
CA TRP A 192 -11.48 25.38 36.87
C TRP A 192 -12.96 25.40 36.47
N VAL A 193 -13.34 24.61 35.46
CA VAL A 193 -14.74 24.48 35.05
C VAL A 193 -15.56 23.75 36.11
N MET A 194 -15.03 22.67 36.70
CA MET A 194 -15.70 22.00 37.82
C MET A 194 -15.80 22.88 39.07
N VAL A 195 -14.75 23.62 39.42
CA VAL A 195 -14.77 24.56 40.55
C VAL A 195 -15.80 25.67 40.32
N GLY A 196 -15.88 26.20 39.09
CA GLY A 196 -16.89 27.19 38.70
C GLY A 196 -18.32 26.65 38.82
N ALA A 197 -18.58 25.44 38.32
CA ALA A 197 -19.91 24.81 38.38
C ALA A 197 -20.33 24.44 39.82
N ALA A 198 -19.41 23.95 40.64
CA ALA A 198 -19.68 23.67 42.06
C ALA A 198 -19.93 24.97 42.84
N GLY A 199 -19.18 26.04 42.53
CA GLY A 199 -19.35 27.34 43.15
C GLY A 199 -20.71 27.98 42.87
N THR A 200 -21.21 27.90 41.64
CA THR A 200 -22.53 28.46 41.29
C THR A 200 -23.67 27.66 41.91
N ALA A 201 -23.59 26.33 41.94
CA ALA A 201 -24.59 25.49 42.61
C ALA A 201 -24.65 25.75 44.12
N GLY A 202 -23.49 25.93 44.77
CA GLY A 202 -23.41 26.29 46.19
C GLY A 202 -24.04 27.65 46.49
N LEU A 203 -23.76 28.66 45.67
CA LEU A 203 -24.33 29.99 45.81
C LEU A 203 -25.87 29.98 45.68
N CYS A 204 -26.43 29.22 44.74
CA CYS A 204 -27.88 29.09 44.58
C CYS A 204 -28.58 28.51 45.82
N LEU A 205 -27.95 27.56 46.52
CA LEU A 205 -28.51 27.01 47.77
C LEU A 205 -28.44 28.02 48.92
N THR A 206 -27.35 28.79 49.01
CA THR A 206 -27.20 29.79 50.07
C THR A 206 -28.16 30.97 49.94
N THR A 207 -28.58 31.34 48.72
CA THR A 207 -29.58 32.39 48.50
C THR A 207 -30.97 32.06 49.03
N TYR A 208 -31.32 30.79 49.21
CA TYR A 208 -32.61 30.39 49.81
C TYR A 208 -32.64 30.58 51.33
N ALA A 209 -31.48 30.58 52.00
CA ALA A 209 -31.40 30.61 53.46
C ALA A 209 -31.28 32.02 54.05
N LEU A 210 -30.88 33.02 53.25
CA LEU A 210 -30.61 34.37 53.72
C LEU A 210 -31.45 35.40 52.94
N PRO A 211 -32.38 36.14 53.58
CA PRO A 211 -33.28 37.09 52.93
C PRO A 211 -32.62 38.43 52.57
N SER A 212 -31.33 38.43 52.23
CA SER A 212 -30.60 39.64 51.83
C SER A 212 -30.71 39.83 50.32
N HIS A 213 -31.45 40.87 49.90
CA HIS A 213 -31.66 41.24 48.50
C HIS A 213 -30.35 41.39 47.69
N ALA A 214 -29.24 41.78 48.34
CA ALA A 214 -27.95 41.95 47.70
C ALA A 214 -27.36 40.66 47.08
N LEU A 215 -27.68 39.47 47.62
CA LEU A 215 -27.16 38.21 47.07
C LEU A 215 -27.84 37.79 45.76
N VAL A 216 -29.09 38.19 45.57
CA VAL A 216 -29.87 37.88 44.35
C VAL A 216 -29.38 38.71 43.17
N ASP A 217 -28.97 39.95 43.42
CA ASP A 217 -28.41 40.83 42.39
C ASP A 217 -27.04 40.32 41.90
N VAL A 218 -26.21 39.78 42.80
CA VAL A 218 -24.90 39.22 42.43
C VAL A 218 -25.03 37.92 41.64
N SER A 219 -25.96 37.03 41.99
CA SER A 219 -26.14 35.75 41.30
C SER A 219 -26.75 35.91 39.90
N SER A 220 -27.68 36.86 39.71
CA SER A 220 -28.26 37.16 38.41
C SER A 220 -27.24 37.79 37.45
N LEU A 221 -26.37 38.67 37.95
CA LEU A 221 -25.31 39.30 37.15
C LEU A 221 -24.24 38.27 36.73
N ALA A 222 -23.87 37.35 37.63
CA ALA A 222 -22.98 36.23 37.31
C ALA A 222 -23.58 35.33 36.22
N THR A 223 -24.86 34.97 36.33
CA THR A 223 -25.54 34.10 35.35
C THR A 223 -25.62 34.75 33.97
N THR A 224 -25.84 36.06 33.92
CA THR A 224 -25.90 36.82 32.66
C THR A 224 -24.54 36.89 31.97
N ALA A 225 -23.44 36.94 32.73
CA ALA A 225 -22.07 36.86 32.19
C ALA A 225 -21.72 35.47 31.64
N PHE A 226 -22.31 34.39 32.17
CA PHE A 226 -22.13 33.04 31.64
C PHE A 226 -22.89 32.76 30.34
N ALA A 227 -23.99 33.46 30.08
CA ALA A 227 -24.80 33.27 28.87
C ALA A 227 -24.02 33.39 27.54
N PRO A 228 -23.22 34.45 27.30
CA PRO A 228 -22.43 34.55 26.06
C PRO A 228 -21.34 33.48 25.95
N TYR A 229 -20.80 33.01 27.09
CA TYR A 229 -19.80 31.93 27.10
C TYR A 229 -20.39 30.60 26.62
N VAL A 230 -21.60 30.25 27.07
CA VAL A 230 -22.29 29.02 26.61
C VAL A 230 -22.66 29.11 25.13
N VAL A 231 -23.08 30.29 24.65
CA VAL A 231 -23.37 30.52 23.23
C VAL A 231 -22.11 30.33 22.37
N TYR A 232 -20.95 30.83 22.83
CA TYR A 232 -19.67 30.63 22.16
C TYR A 232 -19.31 29.13 22.07
N GLN A 233 -19.43 28.40 23.18
CA GLN A 233 -19.20 26.95 23.20
C GLN A 233 -20.15 26.19 22.27
N LYS A 234 -21.42 26.58 22.23
CA LYS A 234 -22.41 25.96 21.34
C LYS A 234 -22.10 26.21 19.87
N SER A 235 -21.59 27.39 19.52
CA SER A 235 -21.15 27.70 18.16
C SER A 235 -20.01 26.79 17.72
N GLU A 236 -19.03 26.58 18.59
CA GLU A 236 -17.87 25.71 18.33
C GLU A 236 -18.28 24.22 18.25
N LEU A 237 -19.20 23.77 19.10
CA LEU A 237 -19.80 22.44 19.00
C LEU A 237 -20.67 22.27 17.74
N SER A 238 -21.26 23.34 17.21
CA SER A 238 -22.01 23.28 15.95
C SER A 238 -21.08 23.15 14.74
N GLU A 239 -19.85 23.66 14.84
CA GLU A 239 -18.80 23.49 13.84
C GLU A 239 -18.23 22.05 13.87
N LEU A 240 -18.39 21.33 14.98
CA LEU A 240 -18.22 19.87 15.04
C LEU A 240 -19.35 19.09 14.33
N GLY A 241 -20.18 19.76 13.52
CA GLY A 241 -21.28 19.22 12.71
C GLY A 241 -20.94 18.12 11.70
N SER A 242 -19.75 17.53 11.77
CA SER A 242 -19.33 16.46 10.87
C SER A 242 -19.58 15.05 11.41
N PHE A 243 -20.23 14.80 12.56
CA PHE A 243 -20.52 13.39 12.93
C PHE A 243 -21.37 12.67 11.86
N ARG A 244 -22.27 13.40 11.20
CA ARG A 244 -23.01 12.88 10.03
C ARG A 244 -22.12 12.69 8.81
N GLU A 245 -21.16 13.57 8.60
CA GLU A 245 -20.18 13.46 7.50
C GLU A 245 -19.21 12.30 7.73
N GLN A 246 -18.73 12.11 8.96
CA GLN A 246 -17.95 10.95 9.39
C GLN A 246 -18.75 9.66 9.27
N GLN A 247 -20.04 9.66 9.63
CA GLN A 247 -20.90 8.49 9.45
C GLN A 247 -21.12 8.17 7.96
N ASN A 248 -21.26 9.19 7.11
CA ASN A 248 -21.36 9.00 5.65
C ASN A 248 -20.04 8.51 5.05
N ALA A 249 -18.90 9.07 5.45
CA ALA A 249 -17.57 8.60 5.04
C ALA A 249 -17.31 7.16 5.49
N LEU A 250 -17.77 6.80 6.68
CA LEU A 250 -17.69 5.42 7.17
C LEU A 250 -18.57 4.48 6.34
N ARG A 251 -19.78 4.87 5.99
CA ARG A 251 -20.66 4.10 5.09
C ARG A 251 -20.03 3.91 3.72
N GLU A 252 -19.41 4.95 3.16
CA GLU A 252 -18.69 4.87 1.89
C GLU A 252 -17.50 3.90 1.98
N THR A 253 -16.73 3.96 3.06
CA THR A 253 -15.60 3.05 3.32
C THR A 253 -16.06 1.60 3.46
N VAL A 254 -17.16 1.35 4.18
CA VAL A 254 -17.76 0.01 4.31
C VAL A 254 -18.23 -0.53 2.96
N ASN A 255 -18.84 0.32 2.12
CA ASN A 255 -19.26 -0.06 0.78
C ASN A 255 -18.06 -0.41 -0.11
N GLN A 256 -16.97 0.38 -0.05
CA GLN A 256 -15.73 0.09 -0.77
C GLN A 256 -15.11 -1.24 -0.32
N ILE A 257 -14.99 -1.48 0.99
CA ILE A 257 -14.46 -2.74 1.54
C ILE A 257 -15.33 -3.93 1.11
N THR A 258 -16.66 -3.76 1.07
CA THR A 258 -17.58 -4.80 0.62
C THR A 258 -17.39 -5.12 -0.87
N GLU A 259 -17.22 -4.10 -1.70
CA GLU A 259 -16.92 -4.28 -3.12
C GLU A 259 -15.56 -4.96 -3.34
N GLU A 260 -14.53 -4.58 -2.59
CA GLU A 260 -13.22 -5.22 -2.63
C GLU A 260 -13.26 -6.67 -2.17
N ASN A 261 -14.01 -6.98 -1.11
CA ASN A 261 -14.23 -8.35 -0.65
C ASN A 261 -14.95 -9.20 -1.70
N ASN A 262 -15.96 -8.63 -2.39
CA ASN A 262 -16.65 -9.32 -3.48
C ASN A 262 -15.72 -9.58 -4.67
N LYS A 263 -14.85 -8.62 -5.04
CA LYS A 263 -13.81 -8.81 -6.06
C LYS A 263 -12.80 -9.88 -5.65
N LEU A 264 -12.39 -9.90 -4.38
CA LEU A 264 -11.46 -10.89 -3.88
C LEU A 264 -12.08 -12.29 -3.89
N LYS A 265 -13.35 -12.42 -3.46
CA LYS A 265 -14.10 -13.67 -3.51
C LYS A 265 -14.20 -14.19 -4.95
N GLY A 266 -14.56 -13.33 -5.90
CA GLY A 266 -14.60 -13.71 -7.33
C GLY A 266 -13.25 -14.15 -7.88
N ASN A 267 -12.14 -13.60 -7.37
CA ASN A 267 -10.80 -14.07 -7.75
C ASN A 267 -10.45 -15.42 -7.12
N VAL A 268 -10.89 -15.68 -5.90
CA VAL A 268 -10.75 -17.00 -5.26
C VAL A 268 -11.52 -18.06 -6.05
N ASP A 269 -12.77 -17.77 -6.44
CA ASP A 269 -13.60 -18.69 -7.24
C ASP A 269 -12.95 -18.99 -8.62
N ARG A 270 -12.36 -17.98 -9.26
CA ARG A 270 -11.59 -18.15 -10.52
C ARG A 270 -10.32 -18.96 -10.32
N LEU A 271 -9.64 -18.78 -9.18
CA LEU A 271 -8.44 -19.54 -8.86
C LEU A 271 -8.77 -21.00 -8.60
N GLU A 272 -9.87 -21.28 -7.89
CA GLU A 272 -10.39 -22.63 -7.66
C GLU A 272 -10.72 -23.31 -9.00
N THR A 273 -11.44 -22.63 -9.90
CA THR A 273 -11.72 -23.14 -11.25
C THR A 273 -10.43 -23.41 -12.05
N SER A 274 -9.39 -22.59 -11.87
CA SER A 274 -8.10 -22.78 -12.54
C SER A 274 -7.31 -23.95 -11.95
N VAL A 275 -7.42 -24.21 -10.65
CA VAL A 275 -6.84 -25.38 -9.99
C VAL A 275 -7.53 -26.66 -10.47
N ASP A 276 -8.85 -26.67 -10.60
CA ASP A 276 -9.60 -27.80 -11.16
C ASP A 276 -9.17 -28.11 -12.59
N GLN A 277 -8.98 -27.08 -13.42
CA GLN A 277 -8.47 -27.23 -14.79
C GLN A 277 -7.02 -27.76 -14.81
N LEU A 278 -6.17 -27.32 -13.88
CA LEU A 278 -4.80 -27.83 -13.77
C LEU A 278 -4.78 -29.30 -13.31
N GLU A 279 -5.70 -29.71 -12.43
CA GLU A 279 -5.85 -31.12 -12.02
C GLU A 279 -6.27 -32.00 -13.20
N GLU A 280 -7.18 -31.52 -14.05
CA GLU A 280 -7.56 -32.22 -15.28
C GLU A 280 -6.38 -32.34 -16.27
N VAL A 281 -5.62 -31.26 -16.44
CA VAL A 281 -4.41 -31.28 -17.28
C VAL A 281 -3.34 -32.21 -16.71
N GLU A 282 -3.18 -32.29 -15.39
CA GLU A 282 -2.29 -33.23 -14.72
C GLU A 282 -2.72 -34.69 -14.96
N LYS A 283 -4.02 -34.99 -14.82
CA LYS A 283 -4.58 -36.32 -15.14
C LYS A 283 -4.35 -36.69 -16.61
N ASN A 284 -4.42 -35.72 -17.52
CA ASN A 284 -4.17 -35.95 -18.95
C ASN A 284 -2.67 -36.10 -19.26
N LEU A 285 -1.81 -35.34 -18.59
CA LEU A 285 -0.36 -35.46 -18.70
C LEU A 285 0.16 -36.76 -18.08
N SER A 286 -0.39 -37.24 -16.96
CA SER A 286 0.00 -38.52 -16.36
C SER A 286 -0.36 -39.70 -17.27
N LYS A 287 -1.52 -39.62 -17.96
CA LYS A 287 -1.89 -40.58 -19.01
C LYS A 287 -0.95 -40.52 -20.22
N LEU A 288 -0.49 -39.34 -20.62
CA LEU A 288 0.47 -39.16 -21.72
C LEU A 288 1.91 -39.49 -21.35
N ALA A 289 2.28 -39.38 -20.08
CA ALA A 289 3.61 -39.71 -19.56
C ALA A 289 3.91 -41.22 -19.62
N ASN A 290 2.91 -42.06 -19.84
CA ASN A 290 3.12 -43.49 -20.08
C ASN A 290 3.65 -43.81 -21.50
N THR A 291 3.76 -42.83 -22.40
CA THR A 291 4.28 -43.04 -23.77
C THR A 291 5.22 -41.90 -24.19
N ASP A 292 6.54 -42.16 -24.21
CA ASP A 292 7.64 -41.41 -24.86
C ASP A 292 7.80 -39.89 -24.59
N ASN A 293 6.90 -39.23 -23.86
CA ASN A 293 6.92 -37.79 -23.60
C ASN A 293 7.62 -37.38 -22.29
N VAL A 294 8.09 -38.35 -21.51
CA VAL A 294 8.76 -38.13 -20.22
C VAL A 294 10.03 -37.31 -20.39
N ASP A 295 10.81 -37.57 -21.44
CA ASP A 295 12.07 -36.83 -21.68
C ASP A 295 11.83 -35.35 -21.94
N ARG A 296 10.76 -35.01 -22.67
CA ARG A 296 10.37 -33.61 -22.93
C ARG A 296 9.91 -32.94 -21.65
N LEU A 297 9.12 -33.62 -20.82
CA LEU A 297 8.69 -33.08 -19.52
C LEU A 297 9.87 -32.85 -18.58
N VAL A 298 10.79 -33.80 -18.48
CA VAL A 298 12.02 -33.66 -17.67
C VAL A 298 12.87 -32.50 -18.18
N SER A 299 12.98 -32.32 -19.49
CA SER A 299 13.69 -31.18 -20.07
C SER A 299 13.01 -29.84 -19.73
N ALA A 300 11.69 -29.75 -19.82
CA ALA A 300 10.93 -28.55 -19.47
C ALA A 300 11.07 -28.20 -17.98
N VAL A 301 10.95 -29.18 -17.08
CA VAL A 301 11.13 -28.94 -15.64
C VAL A 301 12.56 -28.48 -15.31
N LYS A 302 13.58 -29.02 -16.00
CA LYS A 302 14.96 -28.56 -15.86
C LYS A 302 15.13 -27.11 -16.34
N GLU A 303 14.51 -26.75 -17.46
CA GLU A 303 14.52 -25.38 -17.97
C GLU A 303 13.79 -24.41 -17.03
N THR A 304 12.62 -24.78 -16.51
CA THR A 304 11.89 -23.97 -15.52
C THR A 304 12.72 -23.80 -14.24
N LYS A 305 13.38 -24.86 -13.76
CA LYS A 305 14.27 -24.76 -12.58
C LYS A 305 15.45 -23.81 -12.83
N LYS A 306 16.03 -23.84 -14.03
CA LYS A 306 17.11 -22.93 -14.43
C LYS A 306 16.61 -21.48 -14.50
N LEU A 307 15.46 -21.25 -15.13
CA LEU A 307 14.83 -19.93 -15.24
C LEU A 307 14.49 -19.36 -13.85
N ASN A 308 13.93 -20.18 -12.95
CA ASN A 308 13.65 -19.76 -11.57
C ASN A 308 14.93 -19.36 -10.83
N LYS A 309 16.05 -20.06 -11.08
CA LYS A 309 17.35 -19.68 -10.50
C LYS A 309 17.82 -18.33 -11.04
N GLU A 310 17.72 -18.10 -12.35
CA GLU A 310 18.08 -16.82 -12.97
C GLU A 310 17.19 -15.66 -12.47
N ILE A 311 15.90 -15.92 -12.24
CA ILE A 311 14.97 -14.92 -11.65
C ILE A 311 15.37 -14.60 -10.21
N LYS A 312 15.73 -15.61 -9.40
CA LYS A 312 16.19 -15.43 -8.02
C LYS A 312 17.48 -14.61 -7.97
N GLU A 313 18.47 -14.95 -8.78
CA GLU A 313 19.75 -14.22 -8.88
C GLU A 313 19.51 -12.75 -9.31
N ASN A 314 18.60 -12.50 -10.25
CA ASN A 314 18.25 -11.13 -10.68
C ASN A 314 17.52 -10.34 -9.58
N LEU A 315 16.62 -10.98 -8.83
CA LEU A 315 15.92 -10.36 -7.69
C LEU A 315 16.90 -9.98 -6.58
N GLU A 316 17.82 -10.88 -6.25
CA GLU A 316 18.87 -10.64 -5.25
C GLU A 316 19.80 -9.51 -5.66
N ALA A 317 20.26 -9.49 -6.92
CA ALA A 317 21.08 -8.40 -7.44
C ALA A 317 20.34 -7.04 -7.38
N ARG A 318 19.04 -7.02 -7.71
CA ARG A 318 18.21 -5.82 -7.64
C ARG A 318 18.01 -5.33 -6.21
N ILE A 319 17.79 -6.23 -5.25
CA ILE A 319 17.63 -5.88 -3.83
C ILE A 319 18.96 -5.38 -3.26
N ALA A 320 20.06 -6.05 -3.56
CA ALA A 320 21.39 -5.58 -3.16
C ALA A 320 21.66 -4.17 -3.70
N GLN A 321 21.33 -3.91 -4.97
CA GLN A 321 21.44 -2.57 -5.56
C GLN A 321 20.54 -1.55 -4.84
N ASP A 322 19.29 -1.88 -4.54
CA ASP A 322 18.38 -0.97 -3.83
C ASP A 322 18.90 -0.62 -2.44
N ILE A 323 19.37 -1.62 -1.68
CA ILE A 323 19.99 -1.42 -0.37
C ILE A 323 21.22 -0.51 -0.51
N ILE A 324 22.13 -0.78 -1.46
CA ILE A 324 23.32 0.05 -1.71
C ILE A 324 22.92 1.50 -2.01
N THR A 325 21.95 1.72 -2.90
CA THR A 325 21.50 3.08 -3.23
C THR A 325 20.86 3.78 -2.03
N THR A 326 20.18 3.02 -1.16
CA THR A 326 19.58 3.54 0.06
C THR A 326 20.63 3.95 1.08
N VAL A 327 21.68 3.12 1.25
CA VAL A 327 22.84 3.43 2.10
C VAL A 327 23.53 4.71 1.62
N LEU A 328 23.85 4.80 0.32
CA LEU A 328 24.48 5.99 -0.28
C LEU A 328 23.61 7.26 -0.22
N ARG A 329 22.28 7.11 -0.17
CA ARG A 329 21.34 8.24 0.00
C ARG A 329 21.13 8.64 1.46
N CYS A 330 21.59 7.83 2.41
CA CYS A 330 21.51 8.13 3.84
C CYS A 330 22.72 8.92 4.32
N ASP A 331 23.89 8.62 3.75
CA ASP A 331 25.13 9.38 3.87
C ASP A 331 24.95 10.79 3.26
N ARG A 332 24.87 11.81 4.11
CA ARG A 332 24.61 13.20 3.68
C ARG A 332 25.88 14.01 3.46
N ASP A 333 26.92 13.69 4.18
CA ASP A 333 28.21 14.37 4.22
C ASP A 333 29.22 13.77 3.24
N GLY A 334 28.98 12.55 2.75
CA GLY A 334 29.80 11.89 1.73
C GLY A 334 31.13 11.38 2.26
N ASP A 335 31.23 11.17 3.58
CA ASP A 335 32.43 10.69 4.24
C ASP A 335 32.52 9.15 4.27
N LEU A 336 31.50 8.46 3.73
CA LEU A 336 31.37 7.00 3.71
C LEU A 336 31.31 6.36 5.11
N ALA A 337 30.94 7.14 6.13
CA ALA A 337 30.77 6.70 7.52
C ALA A 337 29.42 7.16 8.07
N LEU A 338 28.52 6.22 8.37
CA LEU A 338 27.19 6.59 8.84
C LEU A 338 27.21 6.98 10.31
N GLY A 339 26.76 8.19 10.62
CA GLY A 339 26.54 8.62 11.99
C GLY A 339 25.38 7.88 12.67
N LYS A 340 25.24 7.99 14.00
CA LYS A 340 24.14 7.35 14.76
C LYS A 340 22.74 7.77 14.27
N GLY A 341 22.58 9.05 13.89
CA GLY A 341 21.32 9.56 13.35
C GLY A 341 21.01 9.02 11.95
N GLU A 342 22.02 8.93 11.09
CA GLU A 342 21.88 8.41 9.73
C GLU A 342 21.63 6.90 9.71
N MET A 343 22.26 6.17 10.64
CA MET A 343 21.98 4.75 10.85
C MET A 343 20.51 4.50 11.17
N ASN A 344 19.91 5.28 12.08
CA ASN A 344 18.49 5.15 12.39
C ASN A 344 17.60 5.46 11.18
N ARG A 345 17.99 6.45 10.37
CA ARG A 345 17.29 6.78 9.12
C ARG A 345 17.42 5.67 8.07
N LEU A 346 18.59 5.04 7.98
CA LEU A 346 18.84 3.88 7.13
C LEU A 346 17.94 2.73 7.54
N CYS A 347 17.92 2.37 8.83
CA CYS A 347 17.07 1.28 9.34
C CYS A 347 15.58 1.52 9.02
N PHE A 348 15.08 2.75 9.22
CA PHE A 348 13.69 3.09 8.92
C PHE A 348 13.37 2.98 7.42
N ARG A 349 14.30 3.42 6.55
CA ARG A 349 14.15 3.28 5.09
C ARG A 349 14.16 1.83 4.65
N LEU A 350 15.10 1.02 5.15
CA LEU A 350 15.18 -0.41 4.84
C LEU A 350 13.94 -1.16 5.31
N GLN A 351 13.39 -0.81 6.48
CA GLN A 351 12.15 -1.39 6.98
C GLN A 351 10.92 -1.01 6.14
N SER A 352 10.95 0.16 5.49
CA SER A 352 9.86 0.64 4.63
C SER A 352 9.99 0.18 3.17
N SER A 353 11.14 -0.37 2.78
CA SER A 353 11.37 -0.87 1.43
C SER A 353 10.54 -2.12 1.17
N ALA A 354 9.84 -2.14 0.05
CA ALA A 354 8.97 -3.25 -0.29
C ALA A 354 9.78 -4.39 -0.96
N GLY A 355 9.54 -5.64 -0.57
CA GLY A 355 10.11 -6.83 -1.22
C GLY A 355 11.08 -7.67 -0.37
N TYR A 356 11.40 -7.22 0.84
CA TYR A 356 12.12 -8.01 1.83
C TYR A 356 11.65 -7.64 3.23
N ASP A 357 11.75 -8.57 4.18
CA ASP A 357 11.59 -8.30 5.60
C ASP A 357 12.96 -7.97 6.19
N PHE A 358 13.04 -6.87 6.92
CA PHE A 358 14.28 -6.34 7.47
C PHE A 358 14.30 -6.45 8.99
N ASN A 359 15.25 -7.21 9.53
CA ASN A 359 15.42 -7.34 10.97
C ASN A 359 16.42 -6.33 11.53
N ASP A 360 15.91 -5.19 12.02
CA ASP A 360 16.72 -4.10 12.59
C ASP A 360 17.64 -4.56 13.72
N LYS A 361 17.17 -5.47 14.59
CA LYS A 361 17.95 -5.95 15.74
C LYS A 361 19.17 -6.74 15.29
N LYS A 362 18.99 -7.67 14.35
CA LYS A 362 20.09 -8.47 13.79
C LYS A 362 21.05 -7.60 13.00
N PHE A 363 20.53 -6.66 12.20
CA PHE A 363 21.35 -5.74 11.44
C PHE A 363 22.29 -4.93 12.35
N ARG A 364 21.76 -4.35 13.43
CA ARG A 364 22.57 -3.62 14.42
C ARG A 364 23.57 -4.50 15.14
N ALA A 365 23.21 -5.74 15.44
CA ALA A 365 24.12 -6.70 16.07
C ALA A 365 25.33 -7.02 15.18
N VAL A 366 25.11 -7.22 13.87
CA VAL A 366 26.18 -7.55 12.92
C VAL A 366 27.03 -6.32 12.55
N VAL A 367 26.42 -5.14 12.44
CA VAL A 367 27.16 -3.89 12.21
C VAL A 367 28.03 -3.53 13.42
N GLY A 368 27.63 -3.93 14.63
CA GLY A 368 28.41 -3.79 15.86
C GLY A 368 28.30 -2.39 16.47
N LYS A 369 29.28 -2.04 17.32
CA LYS A 369 29.40 -0.69 17.91
C LYS A 369 30.08 0.25 16.91
N PRO A 370 29.79 1.57 16.94
CA PRO A 370 30.48 2.55 16.10
C PRO A 370 31.98 2.52 16.40
N ASP A 371 32.80 2.71 15.36
CA ASP A 371 34.25 2.76 15.51
C ASP A 371 34.66 4.05 16.26
N VAL A 372 35.95 4.17 16.61
CA VAL A 372 36.49 5.26 17.47
C VAL A 372 36.20 6.67 16.93
N ALA A 373 35.96 6.80 15.62
CA ALA A 373 35.54 8.04 14.97
C ALA A 373 34.03 8.37 15.10
N GLY A 374 33.26 7.56 15.83
CA GLY A 374 31.83 7.78 16.08
C GLY A 374 30.88 7.34 14.96
N GLY A 375 31.42 6.85 13.83
CA GLY A 375 30.65 6.39 12.67
C GLY A 375 30.67 4.87 12.47
N TYR A 376 29.71 4.39 11.68
CA TYR A 376 29.68 3.02 11.18
C TYR A 376 30.28 2.97 9.78
N SER A 377 31.37 2.22 9.60
CA SER A 377 32.00 2.06 8.29
C SER A 377 31.04 1.40 7.30
N ILE A 378 30.84 2.05 6.14
CA ILE A 378 30.04 1.49 5.05
C ILE A 378 30.58 0.12 4.57
N GLY A 379 31.87 -0.14 4.75
CA GLY A 379 32.51 -1.42 4.40
C GLY A 379 31.91 -2.60 5.16
N LYS A 380 31.60 -2.43 6.47
CA LYS A 380 30.94 -3.47 7.28
C LYS A 380 29.51 -3.72 6.79
N ILE A 381 28.78 -2.65 6.42
CA ILE A 381 27.43 -2.76 5.85
C ILE A 381 27.47 -3.47 4.49
N MET A 382 28.48 -3.20 3.67
CA MET A 382 28.68 -3.89 2.39
C MET A 382 29.04 -5.37 2.55
N GLN A 383 29.69 -5.75 3.65
CA GLN A 383 29.88 -7.17 4.00
C GLN A 383 28.55 -7.82 4.36
N VAL A 384 27.71 -7.15 5.14
CA VAL A 384 26.34 -7.61 5.46
C VAL A 384 25.50 -7.79 4.19
N ILE A 385 25.59 -6.87 3.23
CA ILE A 385 24.88 -6.99 1.95
C ILE A 385 25.46 -8.13 1.10
N ARG A 386 26.77 -8.38 1.14
CA ARG A 386 27.36 -9.54 0.47
C ARG A 386 26.87 -10.87 1.06
N ASN A 387 26.67 -10.92 2.37
CA ASN A 387 26.08 -12.10 3.02
C ASN A 387 24.65 -12.39 2.51
N LEU A 388 23.90 -11.38 2.06
CA LEU A 388 22.59 -11.59 1.42
C LEU A 388 22.67 -12.42 0.14
N LEU A 389 23.79 -12.31 -0.59
CA LEU A 389 24.03 -13.02 -1.85
C LEU A 389 24.55 -14.46 -1.64
N ASP A 390 24.89 -14.84 -0.40
CA ASP A 390 25.44 -16.15 -0.10
C ASP A 390 24.32 -17.12 0.35
N ASP A 391 23.93 -18.02 -0.56
CA ASP A 391 22.91 -19.07 -0.34
C ASP A 391 23.27 -20.10 0.76
N LYS A 392 24.48 -20.01 1.34
CA LYS A 392 25.02 -20.97 2.32
C LYS A 392 24.72 -20.62 3.77
N LEU A 393 24.21 -19.42 4.05
CA LEU A 393 23.95 -18.99 5.42
C LEU A 393 22.68 -19.63 5.98
N SER A 394 22.72 -19.96 7.27
CA SER A 394 21.56 -20.51 7.97
C SER A 394 20.42 -19.48 7.98
N LYS A 395 19.18 -19.95 7.85
CA LYS A 395 17.97 -19.10 7.84
C LYS A 395 17.88 -18.20 9.10
N GLU A 396 18.46 -18.65 10.21
CA GLU A 396 18.46 -17.90 11.47
C GLU A 396 19.41 -16.69 11.46
N GLU A 397 20.45 -16.71 10.63
CA GLU A 397 21.42 -15.62 10.51
C GLU A 397 21.03 -14.61 9.43
N ASN A 398 20.03 -14.93 8.61
CA ASN A 398 19.53 -14.02 7.59
C ASN A 398 18.90 -12.78 8.23
N ILE A 399 19.52 -11.63 7.94
CA ILE A 399 19.05 -10.29 8.30
C ILE A 399 17.89 -9.87 7.39
N PHE A 400 17.93 -10.34 6.14
CA PHE A 400 16.97 -10.06 5.10
C PHE A 400 16.25 -11.34 4.73
N GLU A 401 14.94 -11.35 4.91
CA GLU A 401 14.10 -12.45 4.45
C GLU A 401 13.35 -12.01 3.20
N LEU A 402 13.61 -12.68 2.08
CA LEU A 402 12.93 -12.41 0.82
C LEU A 402 11.47 -12.84 0.94
N LYS A 403 10.58 -11.88 1.15
CA LYS A 403 9.14 -12.10 1.04
C LYS A 403 8.74 -11.79 -0.40
N PRO A 404 8.42 -12.80 -1.24
CA PRO A 404 7.83 -12.51 -2.54
C PRO A 404 6.60 -11.65 -2.28
N GLN A 405 6.58 -10.44 -2.87
CA GLN A 405 5.48 -9.52 -2.62
C GLN A 405 4.18 -10.19 -3.01
N LYS A 406 3.34 -10.47 -2.01
CA LYS A 406 2.00 -11.03 -2.18
C LYS A 406 1.08 -10.10 -3.01
N ASN A 407 1.56 -8.90 -3.35
CA ASN A 407 0.78 -7.80 -3.90
C ASN A 407 1.09 -7.48 -5.38
N MET A 408 1.98 -8.21 -6.07
CA MET A 408 2.01 -8.14 -7.53
C MET A 408 0.88 -8.99 -8.09
N LYS A 409 -0.36 -8.48 -7.98
CA LYS A 409 -1.39 -8.83 -8.96
C LYS A 409 -0.84 -8.36 -10.30
N PHE A 410 -0.34 -9.28 -11.11
CA PHE A 410 -0.09 -8.99 -12.52
C PHE A 410 -1.47 -8.68 -13.12
N GLU A 411 -1.77 -7.39 -13.29
CA GLU A 411 -2.82 -6.98 -14.21
C GLU A 411 -2.31 -7.38 -15.60
N ALA A 412 -2.83 -8.53 -16.07
CA ALA A 412 -2.58 -9.08 -17.39
C ALA A 412 -3.57 -8.49 -18.41
#